data_AF-A0ABC8IPW7-F1
#
_entry.id   AF-A0ABC8IPW7-F1
#
_cell.length_a   1.000
_cell.length_b   1.000
_cell.length_c   1.000
_cell.angle_alpha   90.00
_cell.angle_beta   90.00
_cell.angle_gamma   90.00
#
_symmetry.space_group_name_H-M   'P 1'
#
loop_
_entity.id
_entity.type
_entity.pdbx_description
1 polymer ?
#
loop_
_entity_poly.entity_id
_entity_poly.type
_entity_poly.pdbx_seq_one_letter_code
_entity_poly.pdbx_strand_id
1 'polypeptide(L)'
;MLLGLRLSHIRLSQSSGRLLASKGRFGSLVYVPLPNADERVSILKSIAKKRPIHPSVDLDAIANKYCQGFSGADLANLMDKAINEATKEKFVDMDLSDCTIKMTHFKQALSLVTPSVSKKQIKHYEKLRKKLQSST
;
A
#
# COMPACT_ATOMS: atom_id res chain seq x y z
N MET A 1 -36.46 25.02 -46.78
CA MET A 1 -35.00 24.82 -46.58
C MET A 1 -34.77 24.44 -45.13
N LEU A 2 -33.88 23.48 -44.92
CA LEU A 2 -33.63 22.71 -43.69
C LEU A 2 -33.34 23.53 -42.42
N LEU A 3 -33.72 22.93 -41.27
CA LEU A 3 -32.88 22.53 -40.11
C LEU A 3 -33.53 22.88 -38.76
N GLY A 4 -33.42 21.97 -37.79
CA GLY A 4 -33.51 22.34 -36.38
C GLY A 4 -34.19 21.33 -35.45
N LEU A 5 -33.61 20.13 -35.35
CA LEU A 5 -33.93 19.08 -34.38
C LEU A 5 -34.19 19.60 -32.95
N ARG A 6 -35.30 19.16 -32.33
CA ARG A 6 -35.38 19.06 -30.86
C ARG A 6 -36.23 17.88 -30.41
N LEU A 7 -35.57 17.00 -29.65
CA LEU A 7 -36.09 16.12 -28.61
C LEU A 7 -37.11 15.04 -29.01
N SER A 8 -36.61 13.81 -29.18
CA SER A 8 -37.40 12.61 -28.98
C SER A 8 -36.58 11.52 -28.30
N HIS A 9 -37.02 11.19 -27.08
CA HIS A 9 -36.93 9.87 -26.42
C HIS A 9 -35.55 9.27 -26.10
N ILE A 10 -35.15 9.41 -24.84
CA ILE A 10 -34.40 8.37 -24.14
C ILE A 10 -35.33 7.14 -24.04
N ARG A 11 -35.12 6.14 -24.90
CA ARG A 11 -35.56 4.76 -24.64
C ARG A 11 -34.41 4.05 -23.96
N LEU A 12 -34.56 3.74 -22.67
CA LEU A 12 -33.77 2.73 -21.97
C LEU A 12 -34.06 1.37 -22.62
N SER A 13 -33.23 0.98 -23.59
CA SER A 13 -33.23 -0.36 -24.17
C SER A 13 -32.43 -1.28 -23.25
N GLN A 14 -33.15 -2.11 -22.50
CA GLN A 14 -32.63 -3.33 -21.89
C GLN A 14 -31.94 -4.15 -22.99
N SER A 15 -30.62 -4.21 -22.97
CA SER A 15 -29.87 -5.19 -23.77
C SER A 15 -28.93 -5.94 -22.85
N SER A 16 -29.20 -7.23 -22.74
CA SER A 16 -28.42 -8.26 -22.08
C SER A 16 -27.00 -8.29 -22.62
N GLY A 17 -26.15 -7.40 -22.09
CA GLY A 17 -24.72 -7.36 -22.36
C GLY A 17 -24.03 -8.45 -21.56
N ARG A 18 -24.06 -9.67 -22.10
CA ARG A 18 -23.13 -10.77 -21.79
C ARG A 18 -21.79 -10.17 -21.36
N LEU A 19 -21.43 -10.33 -20.08
CA LEU A 19 -20.10 -10.00 -19.58
C LEU A 19 -19.12 -10.79 -20.46
N LEU A 20 -18.51 -10.05 -21.38
CA LEU A 20 -17.31 -10.37 -22.11
C LEU A 20 -16.22 -10.74 -21.10
N ALA A 21 -16.30 -11.99 -20.63
CA ALA A 21 -15.16 -12.70 -20.10
C ALA A 21 -14.12 -12.68 -21.21
N SER A 22 -13.18 -11.75 -21.11
CA SER A 22 -12.01 -11.66 -21.96
C SER A 22 -11.20 -12.93 -21.79
N LYS A 23 -11.58 -13.99 -22.50
CA LYS A 23 -10.73 -15.17 -22.73
C LYS A 23 -9.50 -14.68 -23.49
N GLY A 24 -8.47 -14.26 -22.77
CA GLY A 24 -7.26 -13.77 -23.43
C GLY A 24 -6.25 -13.01 -22.59
N ARG A 25 -6.09 -13.29 -21.29
CA ARG A 25 -4.89 -12.88 -20.53
C ARG A 25 -4.78 -13.58 -19.18
N PHE A 26 -4.83 -14.91 -19.12
CA PHE A 26 -4.32 -15.59 -17.93
C PHE A 26 -2.79 -15.49 -17.96
N GLY A 27 -2.28 -14.34 -17.52
CA GLY A 27 -0.87 -14.17 -17.21
C GLY A 27 -0.47 -15.26 -16.22
N SER A 28 0.72 -15.82 -16.38
CA SER A 28 1.32 -16.78 -15.45
C SER A 28 1.08 -16.33 -14.01
N LEU A 29 0.56 -17.22 -13.17
CA LEU A 29 0.34 -16.93 -11.76
C LEU A 29 1.71 -16.80 -11.08
N VAL A 30 2.19 -15.57 -10.87
CA VAL A 30 3.45 -15.30 -10.17
C VAL A 30 3.16 -15.08 -8.69
N TYR A 31 3.73 -15.93 -7.84
CA TYR A 31 3.71 -15.73 -6.39
C TYR A 31 4.79 -14.72 -5.99
N VAL A 32 4.39 -13.64 -5.33
CA VAL A 32 5.31 -12.65 -4.76
C VAL A 32 5.35 -12.86 -3.24
N PRO A 33 6.49 -13.27 -2.67
CA PRO A 33 6.62 -13.45 -1.23
C PRO A 33 6.64 -12.10 -0.49
N LEU A 34 6.49 -12.15 0.83
CA LEU A 34 6.71 -10.97 1.67
C LEU A 34 8.19 -10.54 1.65
N PRO A 35 8.47 -9.24 1.78
CA PRO A 35 9.83 -8.74 1.71
C PRO A 35 10.70 -9.24 2.86
N ASN A 36 11.93 -9.59 2.54
CA ASN A 36 12.98 -9.93 3.51
C ASN A 36 13.42 -8.69 4.33
N ALA A 37 14.34 -8.85 5.28
CA ALA A 37 14.76 -7.74 6.14
C ALA A 37 15.36 -6.56 5.36
N ASP A 38 16.29 -6.84 4.45
CA ASP A 38 16.98 -5.83 3.64
C ASP A 38 16.06 -5.16 2.61
N GLU A 39 15.10 -5.92 2.08
CA GLU A 39 14.05 -5.42 1.19
C GLU A 39 13.13 -4.47 1.95
N ARG A 40 12.73 -4.78 3.18
CA ARG A 40 11.91 -3.85 4.00
C ARG A 40 12.64 -2.55 4.26
N VAL A 41 13.93 -2.62 4.59
CA VAL A 41 14.79 -1.43 4.73
C VAL A 41 14.80 -0.62 3.45
N SER A 42 15.05 -1.27 2.31
CA SER A 42 15.12 -0.63 1.01
C SER A 42 13.80 0.03 0.59
N ILE A 43 12.68 -0.66 0.83
CA ILE A 43 11.33 -0.15 0.59
C ILE A 43 11.07 1.07 1.48
N LEU A 44 11.33 0.96 2.79
CA LEU A 44 11.10 2.05 3.74
C LEU A 44 11.96 3.29 3.39
N LYS A 45 13.23 3.08 3.05
CA LYS A 45 14.14 4.14 2.56
C LYS A 45 13.62 4.77 1.27
N SER A 46 13.12 3.96 0.33
CA SER A 46 12.56 4.47 -0.92
C SER A 46 11.32 5.33 -0.69
N ILE A 47 10.44 4.93 0.22
CA ILE A 47 9.26 5.72 0.63
C ILE A 47 9.68 7.01 1.34
N ALA A 48 10.73 6.94 2.17
CA ALA A 48 11.29 8.06 2.92
C ALA A 48 11.94 9.15 2.05
N LYS A 49 12.49 8.82 0.87
CA LYS A 49 13.25 9.76 0.01
C LYS A 49 12.52 11.07 -0.31
N LYS A 50 11.19 11.06 -0.35
CA LYS A 50 10.36 12.24 -0.67
C LYS A 50 9.75 12.91 0.56
N ARG A 51 10.18 12.54 1.77
CA ARG A 51 9.56 12.95 3.03
C ARG A 51 10.59 13.67 3.92
N PRO A 52 10.21 14.74 4.63
CA PRO A 52 11.08 15.44 5.57
C PRO A 52 11.28 14.62 6.85
N ILE A 53 12.29 13.75 6.87
CA ILE A 53 12.61 12.90 8.03
C ILE A 53 13.80 13.49 8.79
N HIS A 54 13.70 13.51 10.12
CA HIS A 54 14.77 14.02 10.96
C HIS A 54 16.01 13.11 10.88
N PRO A 55 17.24 13.66 10.77
CA PRO A 55 18.47 12.85 10.68
C PRO A 55 18.69 11.88 11.85
N SER A 56 18.06 12.13 13.01
CA SER A 56 18.12 11.23 14.16
C SER A 56 17.29 9.95 14.00
N VAL A 57 16.50 9.82 12.93
CA VAL A 57 15.63 8.66 12.71
C VAL A 57 16.40 7.58 11.96
N ASP A 58 16.66 6.48 12.66
CA ASP A 58 17.24 5.28 12.08
C ASP A 58 16.14 4.40 11.44
N LEU A 59 15.98 4.52 10.12
CA LEU A 59 15.04 3.72 9.34
C LEU A 59 15.44 2.24 9.25
N ASP A 60 16.74 1.93 9.31
CA ASP A 60 17.24 0.56 9.31
C ASP A 60 16.80 -0.15 10.59
N ALA A 61 16.98 0.50 11.74
CA ALA A 61 16.52 -0.03 13.02
C ALA A 61 15.00 -0.21 13.06
N ILE A 62 14.23 0.73 12.49
CA ILE A 62 12.76 0.62 12.44
C ILE A 62 12.32 -0.61 11.65
N ALA A 63 12.81 -0.75 10.41
CA ALA A 63 12.43 -1.83 9.52
C ALA A 63 12.83 -3.23 10.05
N ASN A 64 13.97 -3.31 10.76
CA ASN A 64 14.48 -4.56 11.32
C ASN A 64 13.80 -4.96 12.63
N LYS A 65 13.56 -4.00 13.54
CA LYS A 65 13.02 -4.32 14.87
C LYS A 65 11.50 -4.42 14.91
N TYR A 66 10.79 -3.62 14.12
CA TYR A 66 9.33 -3.46 14.30
C TYR A 66 8.50 -3.90 13.10
N CYS A 67 9.07 -3.97 11.89
CA CYS A 67 8.31 -4.26 10.68
C CYS A 67 8.34 -5.73 10.25
N GLN A 68 8.56 -6.68 11.18
CA GLN A 68 8.61 -8.10 10.81
C GLN A 68 7.24 -8.57 10.28
N GLY A 69 7.23 -9.14 9.07
CA GLY A 69 6.01 -9.62 8.42
C GLY A 69 5.18 -8.52 7.74
N PHE A 70 5.68 -7.29 7.68
CA PHE A 70 5.03 -6.20 6.97
C PHE A 70 5.17 -6.41 5.46
N SER A 71 4.08 -6.19 4.74
CA SER A 71 4.09 -6.03 3.29
C SER A 71 4.58 -4.63 2.89
N GLY A 72 4.85 -4.41 1.60
CA GLY A 72 5.17 -3.07 1.10
C GLY A 72 4.05 -2.05 1.37
N ALA A 73 2.80 -2.49 1.37
CA ALA A 73 1.65 -1.64 1.70
C ALA A 73 1.63 -1.27 3.19
N ASP A 74 1.99 -2.20 4.09
CA ASP A 74 2.06 -1.92 5.53
C ASP A 74 3.17 -0.92 5.85
N LEU A 75 4.32 -1.02 5.17
CA LEU A 75 5.41 -0.05 5.30
C LEU A 75 5.02 1.35 4.81
N ALA A 76 4.25 1.44 3.72
CA ALA A 76 3.71 2.70 3.24
C ALA A 76 2.71 3.29 4.25
N ASN A 77 1.78 2.47 4.75
CA ASN A 77 0.82 2.89 5.77
C ASN A 77 1.51 3.34 7.06
N LEU A 78 2.56 2.66 7.51
CA LEU A 78 3.37 3.08 8.66
C LEU A 78 3.91 4.49 8.48
N MET A 79 4.49 4.77 7.31
CA MET A 79 5.02 6.10 7.02
C MET A 79 3.92 7.16 6.93
N ASP A 80 2.77 6.84 6.36
CA ASP A 80 1.62 7.75 6.29
C ASP A 80 1.08 8.08 7.68
N LYS A 81 1.02 7.08 8.58
CA LYS A 81 0.65 7.29 9.99
C LYS A 81 1.68 8.18 10.70
N ALA A 82 2.98 7.97 10.47
CA ALA A 82 4.01 8.82 11.06
C ALA A 82 3.91 10.28 10.57
N ILE A 83 3.60 10.52 9.28
CA ILE A 83 3.31 11.87 8.78
C ILE A 83 2.10 12.49 9.47
N ASN A 84 1.03 11.72 9.63
CA ASN A 84 -0.19 12.23 10.24
C ASN A 84 0.06 12.62 11.70
N GLU A 85 0.83 11.85 12.46
CA GLU A 85 1.21 12.22 13.82
C GLU A 85 2.10 13.47 13.86
N ALA A 86 3.06 13.60 12.93
CA ALA A 86 3.86 14.82 12.80
C ALA A 86 3.01 16.06 12.47
N THR A 87 2.00 15.89 11.62
CA THR A 87 1.08 16.97 11.22
C THR A 87 0.14 17.36 12.36
N LYS A 88 -0.28 16.40 13.18
CA LYS A 88 -1.10 16.66 14.38
C LYS A 88 -0.34 17.46 15.43
N GLU A 89 0.92 17.11 15.71
CA GLU A 89 1.80 17.85 16.65
C GLU A 89 1.85 19.34 16.25
N LYS A 90 2.11 19.61 14.97
CA LYS A 90 2.13 20.98 14.44
C LYS A 90 0.85 21.76 14.62
N PHE A 91 -0.29 21.13 14.36
CA PHE A 91 -1.57 21.83 14.43
C PHE A 91 -1.85 22.30 15.86
N VAL A 92 -1.34 21.57 16.86
CA VAL A 92 -1.43 21.94 18.28
C VAL A 92 -0.47 23.07 18.63
N ASP A 93 0.77 23.01 18.14
CA ASP A 93 1.81 23.96 18.53
C ASP A 93 1.72 25.33 17.80
N MET A 94 0.83 25.48 16.80
CA MET A 94 0.65 26.68 15.96
C MET A 94 1.97 27.25 15.39
N ASP A 95 2.99 26.41 15.28
CA ASP A 95 4.32 26.82 14.86
C ASP A 95 4.52 26.59 13.36
N LEU A 96 5.09 27.58 12.67
CA LEU A 96 5.33 27.56 11.22
C LEU A 96 6.61 26.83 10.82
N SER A 97 7.29 26.18 11.78
CA SER A 97 8.53 25.44 11.55
C SER A 97 8.35 24.22 10.63
N ASP A 98 9.41 23.71 10.00
CA ASP A 98 9.36 22.61 9.02
C ASP A 98 8.82 21.29 9.61
N CYS A 99 8.01 20.56 8.84
CA CYS A 99 7.32 19.34 9.32
C CYS A 99 8.25 18.15 9.31
N THR A 100 9.17 18.12 10.26
CA THR A 100 10.17 17.08 10.30
C THR A 100 9.66 15.89 11.12
N ILE A 101 9.58 14.73 10.49
CA ILE A 101 9.13 13.49 11.10
C ILE A 101 10.22 12.99 12.04
N LYS A 102 9.89 12.89 13.34
CA LYS A 102 10.79 12.44 14.41
C LYS A 102 10.52 10.98 14.76
N MET A 103 11.41 10.38 15.56
CA MET A 103 11.25 9.01 16.05
C MET A 103 10.00 8.85 16.94
N THR A 104 9.55 9.90 17.61
CA THR A 104 8.32 9.92 18.42
C THR A 104 7.08 9.59 17.58
N HIS A 105 6.97 10.19 16.39
CA HIS A 105 5.87 9.96 15.45
C HIS A 105 5.87 8.52 14.93
N PHE A 106 7.05 7.96 14.64
CA PHE A 106 7.18 6.55 14.27
C PHE A 106 6.74 5.61 15.40
N LYS A 107 7.07 5.90 16.66
CA LYS A 107 6.61 5.09 17.80
C LYS A 107 5.09 5.11 17.94
N GLN A 108 4.46 6.27 17.77
CA GLN A 108 3.00 6.39 17.78
C GLN A 108 2.39 5.62 16.60
N ALA A 109 2.92 5.79 15.39
CA ALA A 109 2.47 5.08 14.20
C ALA A 109 2.60 3.55 14.34
N LEU A 110 3.69 3.05 14.93
CA LEU A 110 3.91 1.63 15.18
C LEU A 110 2.88 1.01 16.13
N SER A 111 2.32 1.79 17.05
CA SER A 111 1.24 1.31 17.93
C SER A 111 -0.10 1.15 17.19
N LEU A 112 -0.26 1.82 16.05
CA LEU A 112 -1.50 1.85 15.26
C LEU A 112 -1.48 0.87 14.08
N VAL A 113 -0.29 0.47 13.62
CA VAL A 113 -0.14 -0.36 12.42
C VAL A 113 0.18 -1.80 12.79
N THR A 114 -0.63 -2.72 12.26
CA THR A 114 -0.41 -4.16 12.36
C THR A 114 -0.19 -4.76 10.97
N PRO A 115 0.53 -5.89 10.86
CA PRO A 115 0.71 -6.56 9.58
C PRO A 115 -0.64 -6.95 8.97
N SER A 116 -0.89 -6.55 7.72
CA SER A 116 -2.13 -6.90 7.01
C SER A 116 -2.20 -8.37 6.62
N VAL A 117 -1.06 -9.02 6.41
CA VAL A 117 -1.00 -10.41 5.96
C VAL A 117 -0.84 -11.35 7.15
N SER A 118 -1.85 -12.22 7.35
CA SER A 118 -1.81 -13.18 8.44
C SER A 118 -0.80 -14.31 8.19
N LYS A 119 -0.20 -14.85 9.27
CA LYS A 119 0.69 -16.04 9.20
C LYS A 119 0.02 -17.25 8.54
N LYS A 120 -1.32 -17.37 8.65
CA LYS A 120 -2.09 -18.44 8.00
C LYS A 120 -2.11 -18.27 6.48
N GLN A 121 -2.34 -17.06 5.98
CA GLN A 121 -2.32 -16.75 4.54
C GLN A 121 -0.93 -16.98 3.94
N ILE A 122 0.14 -16.52 4.60
CA ILE A 122 1.52 -16.75 4.15
C ILE A 122 1.77 -18.25 3.94
N LYS A 123 1.45 -19.06 4.95
CA LYS A 123 1.61 -20.52 4.88
C LYS A 123 0.75 -21.16 3.78
N HIS A 124 -0.48 -20.67 3.59
CA HIS A 124 -1.37 -21.17 2.55
C HIS A 124 -0.79 -20.94 1.16
N TYR A 125 -0.35 -19.71 0.85
CA TYR A 125 0.23 -19.39 -0.45
C TYR A 125 1.59 -20.06 -0.69
N GLU A 126 2.43 -20.21 0.33
CA GLU A 126 3.67 -21.00 0.24
C GLU A 126 3.40 -22.47 -0.11
N LYS A 127 2.35 -23.08 0.48
CA LYS A 127 1.93 -24.44 0.12
C LYS A 127 1.43 -24.52 -1.33
N LEU A 128 0.64 -23.55 -1.77
CA LEU A 128 0.16 -23.48 -3.15
C LEU A 128 1.33 -23.36 -4.14
N ARG A 129 2.30 -22.49 -3.85
CA ARG A 129 3.52 -22.33 -4.65
C ARG A 129 4.24 -23.66 -4.84
N LYS A 130 4.48 -24.40 -3.76
CA LYS A 130 5.16 -25.71 -3.83
C LYS A 130 4.40 -26.71 -4.70
N LYS A 131 3.07 -26.77 -4.57
CA LYS A 131 2.22 -27.66 -5.40
C LYS A 131 2.29 -27.31 -6.88
N LEU A 132 2.24 -26.03 -7.22
CA LEU A 132 2.30 -25.55 -8.61
C LEU A 132 3.67 -25.84 -9.24
N GLN A 133 4.75 -25.71 -8.45
CA GLN A 133 6.12 -26.01 -8.89
C GLN A 133 6.40 -27.52 -9.05
N SER A 134 5.72 -28.39 -8.30
CA SER A 134 5.87 -29.85 -8.42
C SER A 134 5.04 -30.49 -9.54
N SER A 135 4.10 -29.74 -10.13
CA SER A 135 3.23 -30.22 -11.23
C SER A 135 3.72 -29.82 -12.62
N THR A 136 4.89 -29.17 -12.71
CA THR A 136 5.60 -28.84 -13.96
C THR A 136 6.88 -29.66 -14.01
#